data_AF-A0A1J4JWH7-F1
#
_entry.id   AF-A0A1J4JWH7-F1
#
_cell.length_a   1.000
_cell.length_b   1.000
_cell.length_c   1.000
_cell.angle_alpha   90.00
_cell.angle_beta   90.00
_cell.angle_gamma   90.00
#
_symmetry.space_group_name_H-M   'P 1'
#
loop_
_entity.id
_entity.type
_entity.pdbx_description
1 polymer ?
#
loop_
_entity_poly.entity_id
_entity_poly.type
_entity_poly.pdbx_seq_one_letter_code
_entity_poly.pdbx_strand_id
1 'polypeptide(L)'
;MSKNPKKEQMPSPDINPGNAIQRIEECLKYMTLQQWSKFNYLYPKLQNFQDIRVKGAGKMLRDDDEFTCAWNNLRACSVVSILKNLESATNYDDFLNWLQKLSEIVTDQRCLWNILHTEVQPSLKVTLEQSRQIAAQFFTPEMLFEFGLDSFLASGLCDFTNLSDEDELIDIFYATAGYMRACNLPSDYEVKANKFVEFVSRILIMFSTIPDFDAHRFVWLVEAIHDNLHVSSATLRTICENVLKEYAGKDFGSQALSRLHKMCIISTSPFLQQLSMLQTSINTVFKRVIEEQHKFVNKYIFGCYVNSLWDENIEKGVSEPLTAWSLFVKNLAFRIKEKPELPNMLLIDLIDDSLTYFTGYYGEVQPSKERSIDLRRDIFVIAQVIKDFYPGKIIEDTLRKCWFLLYIAAVAGADEELLKNVKHMNSQTDEPFLGLEHDDKDFADYKLALGRLSMKFESEFEAFEAMCDFIRKGYNGKVPDSDEGEDDKE
;
A
#
# COMPACT_ATOMS: atom_id res chain seq x y z
N MET A 1 42.53 70.56 17.07
CA MET A 1 42.88 69.74 18.26
C MET A 1 42.16 68.40 18.15
N SER A 2 42.88 67.38 17.66
CA SER A 2 42.38 66.01 17.57
C SER A 2 42.40 65.39 18.97
N LYS A 3 41.23 65.07 19.53
CA LYS A 3 41.15 64.25 20.74
C LYS A 3 41.37 62.80 20.31
N ASN A 4 42.55 62.27 20.61
CA ASN A 4 42.80 60.82 20.61
C ASN A 4 41.68 60.12 21.41
N PRO A 5 41.07 59.03 20.90
CA PRO A 5 40.19 58.22 21.72
C PRO A 5 41.02 57.63 22.86
N LYS A 6 40.64 57.91 24.11
CA LYS A 6 41.23 57.28 25.29
C LYS A 6 41.10 55.77 25.09
N LYS A 7 42.23 55.06 24.93
CA LYS A 7 42.27 53.59 25.00
C LYS A 7 41.55 53.19 26.28
N GLU A 8 40.46 52.45 26.17
CA GLU A 8 39.75 51.91 27.32
C GLU A 8 40.74 51.10 28.16
N GLN A 9 40.88 51.48 29.44
CA GLN A 9 41.73 50.74 30.37
C GLN A 9 41.02 49.44 30.71
N MET A 10 41.57 48.33 30.22
CA MET A 10 41.03 46.99 30.44
C MET A 10 41.23 46.57 31.91
N PRO A 11 40.29 45.84 32.51
CA PRO A 11 40.42 45.37 33.88
C PRO A 11 41.56 44.36 34.01
N SER A 12 42.05 44.15 35.25
CA SER A 12 43.16 43.21 35.49
C SER A 12 42.76 41.78 35.10
N PRO A 13 43.66 41.01 34.46
CA PRO A 13 43.40 39.63 34.07
C PRO A 13 43.42 38.63 35.22
N ASP A 14 43.94 39.01 36.39
CA ASP A 14 44.27 38.07 37.47
C ASP A 14 43.04 37.71 38.32
N ILE A 15 42.75 36.41 38.40
CA ILE A 15 41.65 35.81 39.16
C ILE A 15 42.22 34.70 40.03
N ASN A 16 42.06 34.84 41.34
CA ASN A 16 42.50 33.90 42.35
C ASN A 16 41.47 33.82 43.49
N PRO A 17 41.53 32.81 44.37
CA PRO A 17 40.54 32.63 45.43
C PRO A 17 40.36 33.86 46.35
N GLY A 18 41.39 34.71 46.50
CA GLY A 18 41.34 35.90 47.34
C GLY A 18 40.65 37.11 46.71
N ASN A 19 40.47 37.13 45.38
CA ASN A 19 39.83 38.25 44.67
C ASN A 19 38.61 37.85 43.82
N ALA A 20 38.27 36.56 43.75
CA ALA A 20 37.28 36.03 42.82
C ALA A 20 35.87 36.61 43.01
N ILE A 21 35.42 36.81 44.26
CA ILE A 21 34.10 37.43 44.56
C ILE A 21 34.08 38.90 44.14
N GLN A 22 35.13 39.66 44.47
CA GLN A 22 35.26 41.06 44.05
C GLN A 22 35.27 41.19 42.52
N ARG A 23 35.90 40.25 41.81
CA ARG A 23 35.88 40.20 40.35
C ARG A 23 34.49 39.91 39.78
N ILE A 24 33.68 39.08 40.45
CA ILE A 24 32.26 38.88 40.08
C ILE A 24 31.48 40.19 40.22
N GLU A 25 31.64 40.90 41.35
CA GLU A 25 30.97 42.19 41.58
C GLU A 25 31.39 43.26 40.57
N GLU A 26 32.68 43.31 40.21
CA GLU A 26 33.19 44.18 39.15
C GLU A 26 32.56 43.83 37.79
N CYS A 27 32.43 42.54 37.47
CA CYS A 27 31.79 42.06 36.25
C CYS A 27 30.30 42.45 36.19
N LEU A 28 29.57 42.27 37.30
CA LEU A 28 28.19 42.74 37.48
C LEU A 28 28.07 44.25 37.28
N LYS A 29 28.99 45.02 37.84
CA LYS A 29 29.02 46.49 37.68
C LYS A 29 29.28 46.90 36.23
N TYR A 30 30.15 46.21 35.51
CA TYR A 30 30.39 46.49 34.09
C TYR A 30 29.15 46.24 33.24
N MET A 31 28.41 45.16 33.52
CA MET A 31 27.13 44.88 32.85
C MET A 31 26.08 45.97 33.15
N THR A 32 25.88 46.33 34.42
CA THR A 32 24.90 47.36 34.82
C THR A 32 25.21 48.73 34.22
N LEU A 33 26.51 49.05 34.03
CA LEU A 33 26.96 50.29 33.39
C LEU A 33 27.06 50.20 31.86
N GLN A 34 26.61 49.10 31.25
CA GLN A 34 26.72 48.82 29.80
C GLN A 34 28.15 48.89 29.24
N GLN A 35 29.16 48.62 30.08
CA GLN A 35 30.58 48.54 29.70
C GLN A 35 30.92 47.15 29.15
N TRP A 36 30.30 46.79 28.02
CA TRP A 36 30.34 45.44 27.44
C TRP A 36 31.75 44.99 27.04
N SER A 37 32.64 45.90 26.64
CA SER A 37 34.05 45.59 26.33
C SER A 37 34.80 45.01 27.54
N LYS A 38 34.54 45.56 28.74
CA LYS A 38 35.15 45.11 29.99
C LYS A 38 34.48 43.86 30.54
N PHE A 39 33.16 43.76 30.39
CA PHE A 39 32.41 42.55 30.73
C PHE A 39 32.89 41.36 29.91
N ASN A 40 32.93 41.48 28.57
CA ASN A 40 33.35 40.42 27.65
C ASN A 40 34.81 39.99 27.87
N TYR A 41 35.64 40.86 28.47
CA TYR A 41 37.01 40.50 28.83
C TYR A 41 37.12 39.72 30.14
N LEU A 42 36.30 40.07 31.14
CA LEU A 42 36.39 39.51 32.49
C LEU A 42 35.54 38.24 32.64
N TYR A 43 34.38 38.17 31.99
CA TYR A 43 33.44 37.06 32.09
C TYR A 43 34.04 35.70 31.69
N PRO A 44 34.70 35.53 30.53
CA PRO A 44 35.28 34.24 30.13
C PRO A 44 36.38 33.75 31.09
N LYS A 45 37.05 34.68 31.77
CA LYS A 45 38.10 34.35 32.74
C LYS A 45 37.52 33.86 34.05
N LEU A 46 36.42 34.47 34.51
CA LEU A 46 35.65 33.98 35.65
C LEU A 46 35.02 32.61 35.37
N GLN A 47 34.54 32.39 34.13
CA GLN A 47 34.06 31.08 33.68
C GLN A 47 35.15 30.02 33.74
N ASN A 48 36.33 30.29 33.17
CA ASN A 48 37.46 29.36 33.22
C ASN A 48 37.89 29.07 34.66
N PHE A 49 37.90 30.08 35.55
CA PHE A 49 38.17 29.88 36.96
C PHE A 49 37.16 28.94 37.63
N GLN A 50 35.85 29.10 37.34
CA GLN A 50 34.82 28.19 37.83
C GLN A 50 34.98 26.78 37.25
N ASP A 51 35.29 26.62 35.97
CA ASP A 51 35.50 25.31 35.33
C ASP A 51 36.68 24.55 35.94
N ILE A 52 37.80 25.24 36.20
CA ILE A 52 38.97 24.67 36.89
C ILE A 52 38.58 24.24 38.31
N ARG A 53 37.80 25.08 39.00
CA ARG A 53 37.36 24.82 40.37
C ARG A 53 36.45 23.59 40.46
N VAL A 54 35.51 23.45 39.52
CA VAL A 54 34.59 22.30 39.44
C VAL A 54 35.33 21.01 39.04
N LYS A 55 36.28 21.08 38.11
CA LYS A 55 37.09 19.90 37.69
C LYS A 55 38.09 19.45 38.76
N GLY A 56 38.66 20.39 39.52
CA GLY A 56 39.69 20.11 40.53
C GLY A 56 39.16 19.59 41.88
N ALA A 57 37.89 19.84 42.22
CA ALA A 57 37.36 19.53 43.55
C ALA A 57 36.64 18.16 43.65
N GLY A 58 36.37 17.46 42.54
CA GLY A 58 35.43 16.34 42.55
C GLY A 58 34.05 16.74 43.08
N LYS A 59 33.15 15.78 43.35
CA LYS A 59 31.76 15.98 43.85
C LYS A 59 31.62 16.75 45.20
N MET A 60 32.66 17.42 45.71
CA MET A 60 32.67 18.11 47.00
C MET A 60 32.34 19.62 46.97
N LEU A 61 32.16 20.24 45.81
CA LEU A 61 31.56 21.57 45.74
C LEU A 61 30.03 21.41 45.83
N ARG A 62 29.48 21.59 47.03
CA ARG A 62 28.04 21.76 47.23
C ARG A 62 27.59 23.04 46.53
N ASP A 63 26.39 23.04 45.97
CA ASP A 63 25.72 24.18 45.31
C ASP A 63 25.58 25.46 46.17
N ASP A 64 26.18 25.52 47.36
CA ASP A 64 25.96 26.51 48.43
C ASP A 64 27.21 27.35 48.77
N ASP A 65 28.33 27.18 48.07
CA ASP A 65 29.50 28.02 48.36
C ASP A 65 29.32 29.45 47.81
N GLU A 66 29.79 30.45 48.57
CA GLU A 66 29.55 31.88 48.32
C GLU A 66 29.91 32.33 46.89
N PHE A 67 30.99 31.77 46.33
CA PHE A 67 31.39 32.07 44.97
C PHE A 67 30.45 31.44 43.93
N THR A 68 30.00 30.20 44.11
CA THR A 68 29.06 29.56 43.18
C THR A 68 27.71 30.28 43.18
N CYS A 69 27.22 30.72 44.35
CA CYS A 69 26.03 31.58 44.45
C CYS A 69 26.23 32.92 43.70
N ALA A 70 27.35 33.61 43.93
CA ALA A 70 27.65 34.87 43.26
C ALA A 70 27.82 34.70 41.73
N TRP A 71 28.42 33.59 41.29
CA TRP A 71 28.60 33.22 39.89
C TRP A 71 27.26 32.93 39.21
N ASN A 72 26.39 32.14 39.85
CA ASN A 72 25.05 31.86 39.35
C ASN A 72 24.21 33.14 39.24
N ASN A 73 24.32 34.05 40.21
CA ASN A 73 23.68 35.37 40.15
C ASN A 73 24.20 36.22 38.99
N LEU A 74 25.53 36.31 38.81
CA LEU A 74 26.14 37.01 37.66
C LEU A 74 25.62 36.44 36.33
N ARG A 75 25.59 35.11 36.19
CA ARG A 75 25.09 34.44 34.98
C ARG A 75 23.62 34.77 34.72
N ALA A 76 22.76 34.67 35.73
CA ALA A 76 21.34 34.99 35.60
C ALA A 76 21.09 36.46 35.22
N CYS A 77 21.76 37.40 35.90
CA CYS A 77 21.65 38.83 35.56
C CYS A 77 22.19 39.14 34.16
N SER A 78 23.24 38.44 33.72
CA SER A 78 23.83 38.60 32.39
C SER A 78 22.85 38.18 31.29
N VAL A 79 22.18 37.03 31.45
CA VAL A 79 21.13 36.59 30.53
C VAL A 79 20.04 37.66 30.44
N VAL A 80 19.46 38.09 31.57
CA VAL A 80 18.40 39.12 31.59
C VAL A 80 18.84 40.42 30.91
N SER A 81 20.06 40.89 31.15
CA SER A 81 20.55 42.12 30.53
C SER A 81 20.78 41.99 29.03
N ILE A 82 21.24 40.82 28.56
CA ILE A 82 21.41 40.56 27.13
C ILE A 82 20.06 40.42 26.43
N LEU A 83 19.08 39.77 27.06
CA LEU A 83 17.71 39.66 26.53
C LEU A 83 17.09 41.04 26.27
N LYS A 84 17.22 41.99 27.20
CA LYS A 84 16.74 43.37 27.00
C LYS A 84 17.40 44.06 25.81
N ASN A 85 18.68 43.79 25.57
CA ASN A 85 19.39 44.34 24.41
C ASN A 85 18.99 43.66 23.10
N LEU A 86 18.69 42.35 23.13
CA LEU A 86 18.14 41.62 21.98
C LEU A 86 16.76 42.16 21.59
N GLU A 87 15.87 42.40 22.57
CA GLU A 87 14.54 42.97 22.33
C GLU A 87 14.60 44.40 21.76
N SER A 88 15.60 45.17 22.20
CA SER A 88 15.84 46.55 21.79
C SER A 88 16.64 46.70 20.49
N ALA A 89 17.12 45.60 19.90
CA ALA A 89 17.92 45.63 18.68
C ALA A 89 17.06 46.09 17.48
N THR A 90 17.53 47.11 16.75
CA THR A 90 16.78 47.72 15.63
C THR A 90 17.28 47.27 14.25
N ASN A 91 18.44 46.62 14.18
CA ASN A 91 19.00 46.06 12.96
C ASN A 91 19.51 44.63 13.19
N TYR A 92 19.70 43.90 12.08
CA TYR A 92 20.06 42.49 12.10
C TYR A 92 21.47 42.22 12.66
N ASP A 93 22.46 43.05 12.30
CA ASP A 93 23.85 42.85 12.73
C ASP A 93 24.00 43.01 14.25
N ASP A 94 23.31 43.99 14.83
CA ASP A 94 23.27 44.20 16.27
C ASP A 94 22.56 43.04 16.97
N PHE A 95 21.44 42.56 16.40
CA PHE A 95 20.73 41.39 16.93
C PHE A 95 21.62 40.14 16.94
N LEU A 96 22.33 39.88 15.84
CA LEU A 96 23.22 38.74 15.70
C LEU A 96 24.39 38.80 16.69
N ASN A 97 24.96 39.99 16.90
CA ASN A 97 26.05 40.21 17.86
C ASN A 97 25.60 39.96 19.30
N TRP A 98 24.40 40.42 19.68
CA TRP A 98 23.84 40.12 21.00
C TRP A 98 23.51 38.64 21.17
N LEU A 99 23.04 37.99 20.12
CA LEU A 99 22.75 36.56 20.14
C LEU A 99 24.02 35.75 20.31
N GLN A 100 25.11 36.16 19.66
CA GLN A 100 26.43 35.56 19.84
C GLN A 100 26.90 35.66 21.28
N LYS A 101 26.79 36.85 21.91
CA LYS A 101 27.12 37.01 23.34
C LYS A 101 26.22 36.17 24.25
N LEU A 102 24.94 36.00 23.91
CA LEU A 102 24.04 35.12 24.67
C LEU A 102 24.51 33.66 24.58
N SER A 103 24.92 33.20 23.41
CA SER A 103 25.42 31.83 23.19
C SER A 103 26.73 31.53 23.94
N GLU A 104 27.55 32.56 24.20
CA GLU A 104 28.77 32.42 25.02
C GLU A 104 28.45 32.18 26.50
N ILE A 105 27.31 32.69 26.98
CA ILE A 105 26.86 32.56 28.37
C ILE A 105 25.98 31.31 28.59
N VAL A 106 25.10 31.03 27.63
CA VAL A 106 24.19 29.88 27.65
C VAL A 106 24.79 28.77 26.80
N THR A 107 25.64 27.97 27.43
CA THR A 107 26.39 26.89 26.76
C THR A 107 25.54 25.67 26.41
N ASP A 108 24.37 25.51 27.05
CA ASP A 108 23.39 24.48 26.68
C ASP A 108 22.52 24.97 25.52
N GLN A 109 22.67 24.34 24.36
CA GLN A 109 21.94 24.68 23.14
C GLN A 109 20.43 24.49 23.27
N ARG A 110 19.95 23.54 24.09
CA ARG A 110 18.50 23.37 24.32
C ARG A 110 17.94 24.53 25.13
N CYS A 111 18.68 24.98 26.14
CA CYS A 111 18.34 26.18 26.91
C CYS A 111 18.32 27.42 26.01
N LEU A 112 19.33 27.60 25.15
CA LEU A 112 19.38 28.70 24.19
C LEU A 112 18.17 28.68 23.23
N TRP A 113 17.82 27.51 22.69
CA TRP A 113 16.64 27.33 21.86
C TRP A 113 15.35 27.78 22.55
N ASN A 114 15.14 27.33 23.79
CA ASN A 114 13.95 27.67 24.57
C ASN A 114 13.88 29.18 24.81
N ILE A 115 14.97 29.80 25.26
CA ILE A 115 15.04 31.25 25.49
C ILE A 115 14.62 32.02 24.23
N LEU A 116 15.13 31.63 23.05
CA LEU A 116 14.80 32.31 21.79
C LEU A 116 13.32 32.18 21.39
N HIS A 117 12.66 31.09 21.75
CA HIS A 117 11.28 30.81 21.33
C HIS A 117 10.23 31.15 22.38
N THR A 118 10.62 31.31 23.65
CA THR A 118 9.68 31.57 24.75
C THR A 118 9.94 32.87 25.52
N GLU A 119 11.19 33.33 25.60
CA GLU A 119 11.57 34.48 26.46
C GLU A 119 11.91 35.74 25.67
N VAL A 120 12.48 35.62 24.47
CA VAL A 120 12.81 36.77 23.63
C VAL A 120 11.55 37.22 22.87
N GLN A 121 11.18 38.50 23.01
CA GLN A 121 10.16 39.14 22.17
C GLN A 121 10.82 40.17 21.25
N PRO A 122 11.46 39.73 20.15
CA PRO A 122 12.21 40.66 19.31
C PRO A 122 11.24 41.61 18.60
N SER A 123 11.52 42.91 18.68
CA SER A 123 10.83 43.92 17.86
C SER A 123 11.27 43.85 16.39
N LEU A 124 12.42 43.23 16.12
CA LEU A 124 13.02 43.05 14.81
C LEU A 124 12.30 41.95 14.01
N LYS A 125 11.78 42.30 12.84
CA LYS A 125 11.33 41.32 11.84
C LYS A 125 12.53 40.89 10.99
N VAL A 126 12.85 39.60 11.02
CA VAL A 126 13.90 39.01 10.20
C VAL A 126 13.32 38.41 8.91
N THR A 127 14.11 38.45 7.83
CA THR A 127 13.78 37.76 6.58
C THR A 127 14.07 36.25 6.69
N LEU A 128 13.55 35.46 5.75
CA LEU A 128 13.81 34.01 5.68
C LEU A 128 15.32 33.69 5.63
N GLU A 129 16.08 34.44 4.82
CA GLU A 129 17.52 34.23 4.67
C GLU A 129 18.27 34.55 5.97
N GLN A 130 17.88 35.62 6.66
CA GLN A 130 18.43 35.99 7.97
C GLN A 130 18.10 34.96 9.07
N SER A 131 16.91 34.35 9.01
CA SER A 131 16.54 33.25 9.91
C SER A 131 17.39 32.01 9.65
N ARG A 132 17.67 31.67 8.38
CA ARG A 132 18.58 30.57 8.01
C ARG A 132 20.00 30.81 8.49
N GLN A 133 20.50 32.04 8.39
CA GLN A 133 21.83 32.41 8.89
C GLN A 133 21.94 32.24 10.41
N ILE A 134 20.93 32.67 11.16
CA ILE A 134 20.86 32.45 12.61
C ILE A 134 20.87 30.95 12.91
N ALA A 135 19.99 30.19 12.27
CA ALA A 135 19.89 28.75 12.48
C ALA A 135 21.24 28.05 12.22
N ALA A 136 21.88 28.32 11.08
CA ALA A 136 23.16 27.73 10.70
C ALA A 136 24.34 28.12 11.60
N GLN A 137 24.28 29.29 12.27
CA GLN A 137 25.35 29.74 13.15
C GLN A 137 25.28 29.10 14.55
N PHE A 138 24.09 28.80 15.06
CA PHE A 138 23.90 28.39 16.45
C PHE A 138 23.42 26.95 16.64
N PHE A 139 22.81 26.33 15.63
CA PHE A 139 22.20 25.01 15.72
C PHE A 139 22.63 24.13 14.54
N THR A 140 22.79 22.83 14.78
CA THR A 140 22.95 21.86 13.69
C THR A 140 21.58 21.48 13.12
N PRO A 141 21.51 20.97 11.88
CA PRO A 141 20.26 20.45 11.29
C PRO A 141 19.49 19.50 12.21
N GLU A 142 20.20 18.59 12.88
CA GLU A 142 19.63 17.59 13.79
C GLU A 142 19.02 18.26 15.02
N MET A 143 19.68 19.28 15.58
CA MET A 143 19.14 20.05 16.70
C MET A 143 17.89 20.81 16.31
N LEU A 144 17.84 21.40 15.12
CA LEU A 144 16.64 22.08 14.63
C LEU A 144 15.45 21.13 14.57
N PHE A 145 15.68 19.91 14.05
CA PHE A 145 14.67 18.87 14.01
C PHE A 145 14.22 18.44 15.41
N GLU A 146 15.16 18.03 16.26
CA GLU A 146 14.84 17.51 17.59
C GLU A 146 14.19 18.56 18.49
N PHE A 147 14.65 19.80 18.39
CA PHE A 147 14.18 20.86 19.26
C PHE A 147 12.84 21.43 18.85
N GLY A 148 12.57 21.47 17.53
CA GLY A 148 11.32 21.95 16.96
C GLY A 148 10.20 20.89 16.89
N LEU A 149 10.53 19.61 17.06
CA LEU A 149 9.59 18.50 16.80
C LEU A 149 8.30 18.60 17.60
N ASP A 150 8.41 18.85 18.91
CA ASP A 150 7.21 18.94 19.78
C ASP A 150 6.31 20.11 19.37
N SER A 151 6.89 21.25 18.98
CA SER A 151 6.13 22.41 18.50
C SER A 151 5.48 22.16 17.14
N PHE A 152 6.16 21.44 16.25
CA PHE A 152 5.61 21.04 14.95
C PHE A 152 4.43 20.07 15.11
N LEU A 153 4.59 19.02 15.92
CA LEU A 153 3.53 18.04 16.19
C LEU A 153 2.32 18.64 16.92
N ALA A 154 2.52 19.69 17.72
CA ALA A 154 1.44 20.43 18.38
C ALA A 154 0.79 21.51 17.48
N SER A 155 1.34 21.76 16.29
CA SER A 155 0.80 22.75 15.37
C SER A 155 -0.47 22.25 14.70
N GLY A 156 -1.30 23.19 14.21
CA GLY A 156 -2.49 22.85 13.41
C GLY A 156 -2.19 22.19 12.07
N LEU A 157 -0.91 22.11 11.66
CA LEU A 157 -0.48 21.40 10.45
C LEU A 157 -0.46 19.88 10.63
N CYS A 158 -0.49 19.41 11.89
CA CYS A 158 -0.44 17.99 12.27
C CYS A 158 -1.76 17.51 12.88
N ASP A 159 -2.88 18.17 12.55
CA ASP A 159 -4.17 17.89 13.16
C ASP A 159 -4.91 16.73 12.47
N PHE A 160 -5.27 15.70 13.23
CA PHE A 160 -6.02 14.53 12.74
C PHE A 160 -7.51 14.56 13.13
N THR A 161 -8.01 15.62 13.77
CA THR A 161 -9.32 15.59 14.45
C THR A 161 -10.54 15.56 13.53
N ASN A 162 -10.41 15.99 12.26
CA ASN A 162 -11.54 16.06 11.31
C ASN A 162 -11.21 15.46 9.92
N LEU A 163 -10.35 14.44 9.87
CA LEU A 163 -9.95 13.85 8.59
C LEU A 163 -11.10 13.10 7.93
N SER A 164 -11.50 13.55 6.74
CA SER A 164 -12.62 12.99 5.98
C SER A 164 -12.21 12.46 4.60
N ASP A 165 -11.09 12.91 4.06
CA ASP A 165 -10.58 12.49 2.77
C ASP A 165 -9.06 12.21 2.77
N GLU A 166 -8.56 11.70 1.65
CA GLU A 166 -7.15 11.39 1.46
C GLU A 166 -6.28 12.63 1.28
N ASP A 167 -6.85 13.70 0.71
CA ASP A 167 -6.10 14.90 0.35
C ASP A 167 -5.65 15.63 1.63
N GLU A 168 -6.48 15.65 2.67
CA GLU A 168 -6.11 16.19 3.99
C GLU A 168 -4.93 15.41 4.62
N LEU A 169 -4.87 14.08 4.47
CA LEU A 169 -3.72 13.28 4.93
C LEU A 169 -2.46 13.54 4.11
N ILE A 170 -2.60 13.74 2.81
CA ILE A 170 -1.50 14.08 1.91
C ILE A 170 -0.95 15.47 2.25
N ASP A 171 -1.81 16.43 2.62
CA ASP A 171 -1.39 17.75 3.09
C ASP A 171 -0.61 17.68 4.40
N ILE A 172 -1.02 16.83 5.35
CA ILE A 172 -0.24 16.56 6.57
C ILE A 172 1.13 15.97 6.21
N PHE A 173 1.18 15.04 5.26
CA PHE A 173 2.46 14.52 4.76
C PHE A 173 3.32 15.63 4.14
N TYR A 174 2.77 16.51 3.30
CA TYR A 174 3.52 17.61 2.70
C TYR A 174 4.02 18.61 3.73
N ALA A 175 3.23 18.93 4.75
CA ALA A 175 3.67 19.75 5.87
C ALA A 175 4.86 19.10 6.60
N THR A 176 4.81 17.78 6.79
CA THR A 176 5.87 17.00 7.42
C THR A 176 7.14 16.96 6.58
N ALA A 177 7.04 16.68 5.29
CA ALA A 177 8.17 16.72 4.37
C ALA A 177 8.77 18.15 4.27
N GLY A 178 7.91 19.17 4.31
CA GLY A 178 8.32 20.57 4.39
C GLY A 178 9.13 20.89 5.65
N TYR A 179 8.68 20.39 6.81
CA TYR A 179 9.41 20.51 8.08
C TYR A 179 10.80 19.85 8.00
N MET A 180 10.87 18.61 7.52
CA MET A 180 12.15 17.89 7.34
C MET A 180 13.13 18.65 6.46
N ARG A 181 12.65 19.18 5.33
CA ARG A 181 13.46 19.99 4.40
C ARG A 181 13.88 21.33 5.00
N ALA A 182 13.04 21.94 5.82
CA ALA A 182 13.38 23.19 6.52
C ALA A 182 14.51 23.00 7.54
N CYS A 183 14.60 21.83 8.17
CA CYS A 183 15.72 21.46 9.04
C CYS A 183 17.02 21.19 8.27
N ASN A 184 16.96 20.94 6.95
CA ASN A 184 18.10 20.66 6.08
C ASN A 184 18.95 19.47 6.59
N LEU A 185 18.28 18.38 6.96
CA LEU A 185 18.91 17.17 7.50
C LEU A 185 19.82 16.49 6.46
N PRO A 186 20.96 15.90 6.88
CA PRO A 186 21.79 15.08 6.01
C PRO A 186 21.03 13.90 5.39
N SER A 187 21.38 13.50 4.16
CA SER A 187 20.71 12.40 3.46
C SER A 187 20.81 11.05 4.17
N ASP A 188 21.85 10.84 4.98
CA ASP A 188 22.10 9.64 5.78
C ASP A 188 21.56 9.74 7.22
N TYR A 189 20.92 10.86 7.58
CA TYR A 189 20.29 11.01 8.88
C TYR A 189 19.11 10.05 9.01
N GLU A 190 19.01 9.39 10.17
CA GLU A 190 17.86 8.55 10.54
C GLU A 190 17.20 9.11 11.81
N VAL A 191 15.89 9.34 11.73
CA VAL A 191 15.10 9.85 12.85
C VAL A 191 14.99 8.79 13.94
N LYS A 192 15.41 9.15 15.17
CA LYS A 192 15.32 8.29 16.36
C LYS A 192 14.16 8.65 17.29
N ALA A 193 13.43 9.73 17.00
CA ALA A 193 12.37 10.22 17.87
C ALA A 193 11.09 9.35 17.74
N ASN A 194 10.78 8.58 18.79
CA ASN A 194 9.60 7.68 18.80
C ASN A 194 8.29 8.42 18.50
N LYS A 195 8.10 9.64 19.03
CA LYS A 195 6.90 10.45 18.76
C LYS A 195 6.70 10.72 17.26
N PHE A 196 7.80 10.94 16.52
CA PHE A 196 7.74 11.16 15.07
C PHE A 196 7.42 9.86 14.33
N VAL A 197 8.03 8.74 14.75
CA VAL A 197 7.74 7.42 14.18
C VAL A 197 6.26 7.03 14.41
N GLU A 198 5.72 7.29 15.59
CA GLU A 198 4.30 7.10 15.93
C GLU A 198 3.40 8.00 15.07
N PHE A 199 3.80 9.25 14.84
CA PHE A 199 3.09 10.16 13.95
C PHE A 199 3.05 9.66 12.50
N VAL A 200 4.17 9.20 11.94
CA VAL A 200 4.23 8.60 10.60
C VAL A 200 3.35 7.34 10.52
N SER A 201 3.40 6.49 11.55
CA SER A 201 2.52 5.33 11.66
C SER A 201 1.04 5.72 11.63
N ARG A 202 0.68 6.79 12.36
CA ARG A 202 -0.70 7.31 12.41
C ARG A 202 -1.19 7.79 11.04
N ILE A 203 -0.36 8.46 10.25
CA ILE A 203 -0.72 8.86 8.87
C ILE A 203 -1.14 7.64 8.06
N LEU A 204 -0.30 6.59 8.04
CA LEU A 204 -0.56 5.39 7.23
C LEU A 204 -1.77 4.59 7.74
N ILE A 205 -1.94 4.48 9.06
CA ILE A 205 -3.13 3.83 9.66
C ILE A 205 -4.39 4.58 9.23
N MET A 206 -4.44 5.89 9.42
CA MET A 206 -5.61 6.71 9.07
C MET A 206 -5.93 6.59 7.58
N PHE A 207 -4.92 6.65 6.70
CA PHE A 207 -5.11 6.49 5.26
C PHE A 207 -5.79 5.16 4.92
N SER A 208 -5.33 4.06 5.52
CA SER A 208 -5.89 2.72 5.29
C SER A 208 -7.31 2.53 5.88
N THR A 209 -7.75 3.43 6.76
CA THR A 209 -9.08 3.40 7.38
C THR A 209 -10.13 4.18 6.59
N ILE A 210 -9.71 5.04 5.65
CA ILE A 210 -10.62 5.77 4.77
C ILE A 210 -11.43 4.78 3.93
N PRO A 211 -12.77 4.90 3.90
CA PRO A 211 -13.61 4.07 3.06
C PRO A 211 -13.21 4.18 1.58
N ASP A 212 -13.03 3.03 0.95
CA ASP A 212 -12.68 2.93 -0.46
C ASP A 212 -11.42 3.70 -0.90
N PHE A 213 -10.42 3.87 -0.02
CA PHE A 213 -9.18 4.59 -0.37
C PHE A 213 -8.47 4.08 -1.65
N ASP A 214 -7.78 4.96 -2.37
CA ASP A 214 -6.97 4.66 -3.54
C ASP A 214 -5.63 4.01 -3.15
N ALA A 215 -5.48 2.75 -3.55
CA ALA A 215 -4.27 1.98 -3.29
C ALA A 215 -3.03 2.55 -4.00
N HIS A 216 -3.17 3.24 -5.13
CA HIS A 216 -2.02 3.87 -5.81
C HIS A 216 -1.49 5.04 -5.00
N ARG A 217 -2.39 5.87 -4.45
CA ARG A 217 -2.02 6.98 -3.57
C ARG A 217 -1.40 6.47 -2.27
N PHE A 218 -1.90 5.37 -1.72
CA PHE A 218 -1.28 4.72 -0.55
C PHE A 218 0.14 4.24 -0.86
N VAL A 219 0.36 3.57 -2.00
CA VAL A 219 1.70 3.15 -2.44
C VAL A 219 2.64 4.34 -2.59
N TRP A 220 2.19 5.38 -3.30
CA TRP A 220 2.94 6.62 -3.46
C TRP A 220 3.30 7.23 -2.10
N LEU A 221 2.37 7.27 -1.15
CA LEU A 221 2.60 7.84 0.17
C LEU A 221 3.68 7.07 0.93
N VAL A 222 3.66 5.74 0.89
CA VAL A 222 4.70 4.91 1.52
C VAL A 222 6.08 5.19 0.91
N GLU A 223 6.17 5.25 -0.42
CA GLU A 223 7.44 5.55 -1.12
C GLU A 223 7.92 6.98 -0.83
N ALA A 224 7.00 7.94 -0.83
CA ALA A 224 7.31 9.33 -0.52
C ALA A 224 7.78 9.50 0.94
N ILE A 225 7.22 8.73 1.88
CA ILE A 225 7.68 8.66 3.26
C ILE A 225 9.09 8.07 3.34
N HIS A 226 9.33 6.96 2.62
CA HIS A 226 10.64 6.32 2.56
C HIS A 226 11.73 7.27 2.07
N ASP A 227 11.43 8.08 1.05
CA ASP A 227 12.38 8.99 0.42
C ASP A 227 12.58 10.32 1.18
N ASN A 228 11.57 10.83 1.90
CA ASN A 228 11.59 12.21 2.40
C ASN A 228 11.60 12.34 3.93
N LEU A 229 11.19 11.32 4.69
CA LEU A 229 10.99 11.44 6.14
C LEU A 229 12.11 10.84 6.99
N HIS A 230 13.21 10.38 6.38
CA HIS A 230 14.39 9.89 7.10
C HIS A 230 14.07 8.80 8.15
N VAL A 231 12.99 8.04 7.94
CA VAL A 231 12.65 6.89 8.79
C VAL A 231 13.45 5.70 8.31
N SER A 232 14.10 4.98 9.23
CA SER A 232 14.89 3.80 8.85
C SER A 232 14.02 2.79 8.08
N SER A 233 14.62 2.14 7.08
CA SER A 233 13.89 1.16 6.24
C SER A 233 13.32 0.01 7.07
N ALA A 234 14.01 -0.39 8.15
CA ALA A 234 13.52 -1.42 9.06
C ALA A 234 12.27 -0.98 9.82
N THR A 235 12.29 0.24 10.37
CA THR A 235 11.14 0.82 11.10
C THR A 235 9.94 1.00 10.19
N LEU A 236 10.14 1.56 8.99
CA LEU A 236 9.05 1.79 8.03
C LEU A 236 8.43 0.46 7.59
N ARG A 237 9.24 -0.60 7.38
CA ARG A 237 8.70 -1.94 7.11
C ARG A 237 7.78 -2.37 8.23
N THR A 238 8.23 -2.35 9.49
CA THR A 238 7.42 -2.76 10.64
C THR A 238 6.09 -2.00 10.72
N ILE A 239 6.10 -0.69 10.44
CA ILE A 239 4.86 0.11 10.37
C ILE A 239 3.95 -0.43 9.26
N CYS A 240 4.47 -0.55 8.03
CA CYS A 240 3.70 -1.04 6.88
C CYS A 240 3.15 -2.44 7.12
N GLU A 241 3.92 -3.35 7.72
CA GLU A 241 3.44 -4.69 8.07
C GLU A 241 2.22 -4.64 8.99
N ASN A 242 2.25 -3.78 10.01
CA ASN A 242 1.16 -3.66 10.97
C ASN A 242 -0.09 -3.06 10.32
N VAL A 243 0.07 -1.98 9.55
CA VAL A 243 -1.04 -1.34 8.82
C VAL A 243 -1.68 -2.31 7.84
N LEU A 244 -0.87 -3.02 7.05
CA LEU A 244 -1.36 -3.96 6.04
C LEU A 244 -1.98 -5.21 6.66
N LYS A 245 -1.46 -5.70 7.80
CA LYS A 245 -2.10 -6.80 8.55
C LYS A 245 -3.46 -6.39 9.09
N GLU A 246 -3.59 -5.18 9.62
CA GLU A 246 -4.89 -4.66 10.08
C GLU A 246 -5.85 -4.50 8.89
N TYR A 247 -5.38 -3.89 7.80
CA TYR A 247 -6.17 -3.74 6.58
C TYR A 247 -6.60 -5.10 6.01
N ALA A 248 -5.73 -6.12 6.02
CA ALA A 248 -6.00 -7.49 5.55
C ALA A 248 -6.85 -8.33 6.53
N GLY A 249 -6.94 -7.92 7.81
CA GLY A 249 -7.76 -8.57 8.82
C GLY A 249 -9.20 -8.06 8.88
N LYS A 250 -9.49 -6.86 8.38
CA LYS A 250 -10.85 -6.28 8.38
C LYS A 250 -11.82 -7.13 7.53
N ASP A 251 -13.02 -7.39 8.04
CA ASP A 251 -14.03 -8.17 7.31
C ASP A 251 -14.92 -7.20 6.53
N PHE A 252 -14.73 -7.13 5.20
CA PHE A 252 -15.43 -6.18 4.32
C PHE A 252 -16.69 -6.75 3.66
N GLY A 253 -17.25 -7.85 4.19
CA GLY A 253 -18.44 -8.48 3.61
C GLY A 253 -18.23 -8.88 2.15
N SER A 254 -19.09 -8.39 1.24
CA SER A 254 -19.15 -8.75 -0.19
C SER A 254 -18.13 -8.04 -1.11
N GLN A 255 -17.15 -7.30 -0.57
CA GLN A 255 -16.19 -6.51 -1.36
C GLN A 255 -14.84 -7.23 -1.59
N ALA A 256 -14.81 -8.56 -1.54
CA ALA A 256 -13.56 -9.33 -1.62
C ALA A 256 -12.74 -9.04 -2.90
N LEU A 257 -13.41 -8.84 -4.05
CA LEU A 257 -12.74 -8.52 -5.32
C LEU A 257 -12.08 -7.13 -5.33
N SER A 258 -12.75 -6.11 -4.76
CA SER A 258 -12.19 -4.76 -4.65
C SER A 258 -10.95 -4.77 -3.75
N ARG A 259 -11.03 -5.51 -2.64
CA ARG A 259 -9.90 -5.70 -1.74
C ARG A 259 -8.73 -6.41 -2.42
N LEU A 260 -9.00 -7.49 -3.16
CA LEU A 260 -7.98 -8.19 -3.93
C LEU A 260 -7.26 -7.21 -4.88
N HIS A 261 -8.03 -6.41 -5.61
CA HIS A 261 -7.47 -5.39 -6.52
C HIS A 261 -6.53 -4.42 -5.81
N LYS A 262 -6.96 -3.86 -4.67
CA LYS A 262 -6.14 -2.93 -3.87
C LYS A 262 -4.87 -3.59 -3.35
N MET A 263 -4.95 -4.83 -2.87
CA MET A 263 -3.77 -5.56 -2.40
C MET A 263 -2.80 -5.90 -3.54
N CYS A 264 -3.31 -6.22 -4.73
CA CYS A 264 -2.48 -6.39 -5.92
C CYS A 264 -1.76 -5.08 -6.30
N ILE A 265 -2.46 -3.93 -6.26
CA ILE A 265 -1.83 -2.61 -6.48
C ILE A 265 -0.74 -2.37 -5.43
N ILE A 266 -1.02 -2.60 -4.14
CA ILE A 266 -0.03 -2.43 -3.05
C ILE A 266 1.21 -3.28 -3.31
N SER A 267 1.03 -4.48 -3.87
CA SER A 267 2.13 -5.39 -4.23
C SER A 267 2.90 -4.99 -5.48
N THR A 268 2.62 -3.86 -6.12
CA THR A 268 3.44 -3.36 -7.23
C THR A 268 4.63 -2.53 -6.77
N SER A 269 4.61 -2.01 -5.53
CA SER A 269 5.72 -1.23 -4.97
C SER A 269 6.97 -2.07 -4.71
N PRO A 270 8.16 -1.67 -5.21
CA PRO A 270 9.41 -2.37 -4.94
C PRO A 270 9.77 -2.45 -3.44
N PHE A 271 9.30 -1.49 -2.64
CA PHE A 271 9.52 -1.50 -1.19
C PHE A 271 8.58 -2.50 -0.49
N LEU A 272 7.29 -2.45 -0.82
CA LEU A 272 6.27 -3.27 -0.16
C LEU A 272 6.28 -4.74 -0.61
N GLN A 273 6.76 -5.04 -1.83
CA GLN A 273 6.94 -6.42 -2.31
C GLN A 273 7.88 -7.25 -1.44
N GLN A 274 8.78 -6.60 -0.70
CA GLN A 274 9.73 -7.28 0.18
C GLN A 274 9.07 -7.82 1.45
N LEU A 275 7.81 -7.47 1.69
CA LEU A 275 7.04 -7.88 2.84
C LEU A 275 6.37 -9.24 2.57
N SER A 276 6.89 -10.31 3.17
CA SER A 276 6.42 -11.68 2.93
C SER A 276 4.96 -11.92 3.31
N MET A 277 4.41 -11.16 4.27
CA MET A 277 2.99 -11.29 4.63
C MET A 277 2.07 -10.82 3.52
N LEU A 278 2.49 -9.90 2.63
CA LEU A 278 1.65 -9.37 1.58
C LEU A 278 1.23 -10.47 0.60
N GLN A 279 2.18 -11.32 0.19
CA GLN A 279 1.89 -12.48 -0.65
C GLN A 279 0.91 -13.45 0.04
N THR A 280 1.11 -13.69 1.35
CA THR A 280 0.25 -14.58 2.13
C THR A 280 -1.17 -14.02 2.20
N SER A 281 -1.31 -12.73 2.47
CA SER A 281 -2.60 -12.05 2.57
C SER A 281 -3.32 -11.97 1.21
N ILE A 282 -2.59 -11.70 0.11
CA ILE A 282 -3.14 -11.74 -1.26
C ILE A 282 -3.70 -13.13 -1.57
N ASN A 283 -2.92 -14.19 -1.31
CA ASN A 283 -3.37 -15.57 -1.56
C ASN A 283 -4.63 -15.93 -0.76
N THR A 284 -4.73 -15.48 0.49
CA THR A 284 -5.92 -15.70 1.32
C THR A 284 -7.15 -14.97 0.76
N VAL A 285 -7.02 -13.70 0.39
CA VAL A 285 -8.13 -12.94 -0.20
C VAL A 285 -8.52 -13.50 -1.57
N PHE A 286 -7.54 -13.90 -2.38
CA PHE A 286 -7.75 -14.54 -3.67
C PHE A 286 -8.57 -15.82 -3.56
N LYS A 287 -8.23 -16.73 -2.62
CA LYS A 287 -9.01 -17.94 -2.35
C LYS A 287 -10.46 -17.62 -1.98
N ARG A 288 -10.69 -16.63 -1.11
CA ARG A 288 -12.05 -16.20 -0.75
C ARG A 288 -12.82 -15.67 -1.95
N VAL A 289 -12.19 -14.91 -2.84
CA VAL A 289 -12.83 -14.43 -4.08
C VAL A 289 -13.23 -15.59 -4.98
N ILE A 290 -12.38 -16.60 -5.15
CA ILE A 290 -12.70 -17.82 -5.90
C ILE A 290 -13.91 -18.53 -5.28
N GLU A 291 -13.89 -18.77 -3.97
CA GLU A 291 -14.98 -19.46 -3.27
C GLU A 291 -16.32 -18.72 -3.44
N GLU A 292 -16.30 -17.38 -3.35
CA GLU A 292 -17.49 -16.55 -3.59
C GLU A 292 -17.97 -16.62 -5.04
N GLN A 293 -17.06 -16.63 -6.02
CA GLN A 293 -17.40 -16.79 -7.44
C GLN A 293 -18.00 -18.16 -7.72
N HIS A 294 -17.36 -19.24 -7.26
CA HIS A 294 -17.87 -20.61 -7.43
C HIS A 294 -19.23 -20.76 -6.77
N LYS A 295 -19.42 -20.23 -5.56
CA LYS A 295 -20.72 -20.27 -4.88
C LYS A 295 -21.79 -19.50 -5.65
N PHE A 296 -21.45 -18.36 -6.24
CA PHE A 296 -22.38 -17.59 -7.05
C PHE A 296 -22.79 -18.36 -8.31
N VAL A 297 -21.82 -18.85 -9.07
CA VAL A 297 -22.05 -19.57 -10.33
C VAL A 297 -22.84 -20.85 -10.07
N ASN A 298 -22.41 -21.67 -9.12
CA ASN A 298 -23.10 -22.91 -8.78
C ASN A 298 -24.56 -22.68 -8.35
N LYS A 299 -24.79 -21.69 -7.49
CA LYS A 299 -26.12 -21.46 -6.92
C LYS A 299 -27.08 -20.76 -7.87
N TYR A 300 -26.61 -19.75 -8.62
CA TYR A 300 -27.47 -18.84 -9.38
C TYR A 300 -27.44 -19.06 -10.89
N ILE A 301 -26.42 -19.74 -11.40
CA ILE A 301 -26.31 -20.04 -12.83
C ILE A 301 -26.53 -21.53 -13.04
N PHE A 302 -25.69 -22.38 -12.45
CA PHE A 302 -25.75 -23.82 -12.68
C PHE A 302 -27.00 -24.47 -12.09
N GLY A 303 -27.48 -23.99 -10.94
CA GLY A 303 -28.77 -24.43 -10.38
C GLY A 303 -29.96 -24.24 -11.33
N CYS A 304 -29.88 -23.33 -12.30
CA CYS A 304 -30.96 -23.09 -13.26
C CYS A 304 -31.01 -24.10 -14.42
N TYR A 305 -29.99 -24.93 -14.61
CA TYR A 305 -30.02 -26.00 -15.62
C TYR A 305 -31.04 -27.10 -15.31
N VAL A 306 -31.54 -27.19 -14.08
CA VAL A 306 -32.68 -28.06 -13.72
C VAL A 306 -33.94 -27.75 -14.56
N ASN A 307 -34.09 -26.50 -15.03
CA ASN A 307 -35.22 -26.08 -15.86
C ASN A 307 -34.98 -26.35 -17.37
N SER A 308 -33.81 -26.84 -17.75
CA SER A 308 -33.49 -27.17 -19.14
C SER A 308 -33.98 -28.57 -19.45
N LEU A 309 -35.18 -28.67 -20.01
CA LEU A 309 -35.78 -29.93 -20.46
C LEU A 309 -35.21 -30.31 -21.83
N TRP A 310 -34.74 -31.54 -21.96
CA TRP A 310 -34.03 -32.04 -23.16
C TRP A 310 -34.83 -33.06 -23.96
N ASP A 311 -35.93 -33.56 -23.42
CA ASP A 311 -36.81 -34.58 -24.00
C ASP A 311 -37.98 -34.00 -24.80
N GLU A 312 -38.22 -32.69 -24.72
CA GLU A 312 -39.26 -32.01 -25.50
C GLU A 312 -38.94 -32.01 -27.01
N ASN A 313 -39.96 -32.11 -27.86
CA ASN A 313 -39.79 -32.04 -29.33
C ASN A 313 -39.94 -30.60 -29.85
N ILE A 314 -39.25 -29.64 -29.22
CA ILE A 314 -39.31 -28.20 -29.56
C ILE A 314 -37.90 -27.60 -29.49
N GLU A 315 -37.47 -26.92 -30.54
CA GLU A 315 -36.25 -26.09 -30.55
C GLU A 315 -36.50 -24.78 -29.78
N LYS A 316 -35.68 -24.46 -28.78
CA LYS A 316 -35.81 -23.26 -27.93
C LYS A 316 -34.65 -22.28 -28.08
N GLY A 317 -33.52 -22.69 -28.67
CA GLY A 317 -32.29 -21.91 -28.75
C GLY A 317 -31.35 -22.16 -27.58
N VAL A 318 -30.38 -21.25 -27.41
CA VAL A 318 -29.34 -21.31 -26.36
C VAL A 318 -29.99 -21.27 -24.98
N SER A 319 -29.55 -22.15 -24.08
CA SER A 319 -30.09 -22.23 -22.73
C SER A 319 -29.85 -20.93 -21.95
N GLU A 320 -30.87 -20.43 -21.23
CA GLU A 320 -30.75 -19.22 -20.40
C GLU A 320 -29.60 -19.28 -19.38
N PRO A 321 -29.40 -20.41 -18.65
CA PRO A 321 -28.25 -20.56 -17.76
C PRO A 321 -26.91 -20.37 -18.47
N LEU A 322 -26.78 -20.85 -19.72
CA LEU A 322 -25.56 -20.66 -20.49
C LEU A 322 -25.37 -19.20 -20.92
N THR A 323 -26.45 -18.54 -21.32
CA THR A 323 -26.41 -17.11 -21.64
C THR A 323 -25.92 -16.31 -20.43
N ALA A 324 -26.46 -16.60 -19.24
CA ALA A 324 -26.03 -15.97 -17.98
C ALA A 324 -24.56 -16.26 -17.65
N TRP A 325 -24.11 -17.51 -17.80
CA TRP A 325 -22.70 -17.88 -17.64
C TRP A 325 -21.79 -17.09 -18.60
N SER A 326 -22.13 -17.03 -19.88
CA SER A 326 -21.34 -16.32 -20.88
C SER A 326 -21.20 -14.84 -20.56
N LEU A 327 -22.27 -14.21 -20.07
CA LEU A 327 -22.27 -12.82 -19.62
C LEU A 327 -21.40 -12.63 -18.39
N PHE A 328 -21.43 -13.58 -17.44
CA PHE A 328 -20.60 -13.54 -16.24
C PHE A 328 -19.11 -13.60 -16.59
N VAL A 329 -18.71 -14.54 -17.46
CA VAL A 329 -17.32 -14.68 -17.97
C VAL A 329 -16.88 -13.41 -18.69
N LYS A 330 -17.71 -12.89 -19.62
CA LYS A 330 -17.43 -11.64 -20.34
C LYS A 330 -17.22 -10.46 -19.40
N ASN A 331 -18.10 -10.28 -18.42
CA ASN A 331 -18.01 -9.20 -17.45
C ASN A 331 -16.75 -9.31 -16.59
N LEU A 332 -16.37 -10.52 -16.17
CA LEU A 332 -15.12 -10.73 -15.42
C LEU A 332 -13.90 -10.41 -16.29
N ALA A 333 -13.89 -10.86 -17.54
CA ALA A 333 -12.81 -10.56 -18.49
C ALA A 333 -12.65 -9.05 -18.73
N PHE A 334 -13.75 -8.32 -18.91
CA PHE A 334 -13.71 -6.85 -19.05
C PHE A 334 -13.20 -6.17 -17.78
N ARG A 335 -13.62 -6.61 -16.59
CA ARG A 335 -13.12 -6.07 -15.32
C ARG A 335 -11.62 -6.29 -15.13
N ILE A 336 -11.11 -7.47 -15.48
CA ILE A 336 -9.66 -7.75 -15.42
C ILE A 336 -8.91 -6.87 -16.44
N LYS A 337 -9.49 -6.64 -17.63
CA LYS A 337 -8.90 -5.75 -18.63
C LYS A 337 -8.87 -4.28 -18.17
N GLU A 338 -9.90 -3.81 -17.46
CA GLU A 338 -9.93 -2.47 -16.86
C GLU A 338 -9.00 -2.32 -15.66
N LYS A 339 -8.74 -3.42 -14.95
CA LYS A 339 -7.93 -3.48 -13.72
C LYS A 339 -6.81 -4.52 -13.88
N PRO A 340 -5.73 -4.19 -14.63
CA PRO A 340 -4.72 -5.16 -15.02
C PRO A 340 -3.91 -5.73 -13.84
N GLU A 341 -3.98 -5.12 -12.65
CA GLU A 341 -3.37 -5.66 -11.44
C GLU A 341 -4.11 -6.91 -10.93
N LEU A 342 -5.36 -7.12 -11.34
CA LEU A 342 -6.10 -8.35 -11.01
C LEU A 342 -5.48 -9.56 -11.73
N PRO A 343 -5.33 -10.70 -11.05
CA PRO A 343 -4.75 -11.89 -11.66
C PRO A 343 -5.70 -12.53 -12.68
N ASN A 344 -5.19 -12.79 -13.88
CA ASN A 344 -5.87 -13.59 -14.92
C ASN A 344 -6.32 -14.98 -14.41
N MET A 345 -5.67 -15.48 -13.36
CA MET A 345 -6.03 -16.74 -12.70
C MET A 345 -7.49 -16.77 -12.24
N LEU A 346 -8.12 -15.63 -11.92
CA LEU A 346 -9.55 -15.56 -11.59
C LEU A 346 -10.43 -16.08 -12.75
N LEU A 347 -10.08 -15.73 -13.99
CA LEU A 347 -10.85 -16.11 -15.16
C LEU A 347 -10.53 -17.54 -15.60
N ILE A 348 -9.26 -17.95 -15.49
CA ILE A 348 -8.82 -19.32 -15.75
C ILE A 348 -9.55 -20.30 -14.82
N ASP A 349 -9.50 -20.05 -13.51
CA ASP A 349 -10.14 -20.89 -12.48
C ASP A 349 -11.64 -21.02 -12.70
N LEU A 350 -12.33 -19.90 -12.94
CA LEU A 350 -13.76 -19.89 -13.25
C LEU A 350 -14.10 -20.73 -14.50
N ILE A 351 -13.34 -20.59 -15.58
CA ILE A 351 -13.60 -21.33 -16.84
C ILE A 351 -13.33 -22.83 -16.63
N ASP A 352 -12.25 -23.19 -15.96
CA ASP A 352 -11.87 -24.58 -15.73
C ASP A 352 -12.84 -25.31 -14.78
N ASP A 353 -13.32 -24.63 -13.74
CA ASP A 353 -14.41 -25.13 -12.86
C ASP A 353 -15.71 -25.30 -13.65
N SER A 354 -16.07 -24.30 -14.45
CA SER A 354 -17.27 -24.34 -15.30
C SER A 354 -17.24 -25.47 -16.33
N LEU A 355 -16.08 -25.71 -16.96
CA LEU A 355 -15.90 -26.81 -17.89
C LEU A 355 -16.11 -28.17 -17.21
N THR A 356 -15.62 -28.31 -15.98
CA THR A 356 -15.84 -29.54 -15.20
C THR A 356 -17.32 -29.79 -14.99
N TYR A 357 -18.08 -28.74 -14.62
CA TYR A 357 -19.55 -28.82 -14.55
C TYR A 357 -20.19 -29.18 -15.90
N PHE A 358 -19.82 -28.49 -17.00
CA PHE A 358 -20.40 -28.74 -18.31
C PHE A 358 -20.12 -30.16 -18.82
N THR A 359 -18.91 -30.68 -18.61
CA THR A 359 -18.58 -32.06 -19.01
C THR A 359 -19.43 -33.09 -18.26
N GLY A 360 -19.71 -32.87 -16.98
CA GLY A 360 -20.63 -33.72 -16.21
C GLY A 360 -22.07 -33.57 -16.71
N TYR A 361 -22.56 -32.34 -16.81
CA TYR A 361 -23.94 -32.06 -17.20
C TYR A 361 -24.27 -32.58 -18.61
N TYR A 362 -23.57 -32.11 -19.65
CA TYR A 362 -23.85 -32.53 -21.03
C TYR A 362 -23.44 -33.98 -21.30
N GLY A 363 -22.55 -34.56 -20.49
CA GLY A 363 -22.23 -35.99 -20.54
C GLY A 363 -23.38 -36.88 -20.08
N GLU A 364 -24.34 -36.36 -19.30
CA GLU A 364 -25.50 -37.10 -18.77
C GLU A 364 -26.80 -36.80 -19.54
N VAL A 365 -26.82 -35.74 -20.35
CA VAL A 365 -28.01 -35.32 -21.11
C VAL A 365 -28.28 -36.26 -22.30
N GLN A 366 -29.55 -36.64 -22.46
CA GLN A 366 -30.04 -37.51 -23.55
C GLN A 366 -31.14 -36.77 -24.32
N PRO A 367 -30.81 -35.91 -25.30
CA PRO A 367 -31.79 -35.04 -25.91
C PRO A 367 -32.68 -35.76 -26.92
N SER A 368 -33.89 -35.23 -27.13
CA SER A 368 -34.69 -35.49 -28.33
C SER A 368 -33.95 -35.02 -29.59
N LYS A 369 -34.42 -35.43 -30.76
CA LYS A 369 -33.83 -34.99 -32.03
C LYS A 369 -33.85 -33.46 -32.16
N GLU A 370 -34.96 -32.81 -31.83
CA GLU A 370 -35.11 -31.36 -31.90
C GLU A 370 -34.21 -30.65 -30.88
N ARG A 371 -34.16 -31.13 -29.63
CA ARG A 371 -33.34 -30.52 -28.57
C ARG A 371 -31.85 -30.81 -28.72
N SER A 372 -31.48 -31.79 -29.54
CA SER A 372 -30.07 -32.03 -29.89
C SER A 372 -29.43 -30.82 -30.59
N ILE A 373 -30.23 -30.03 -31.32
CA ILE A 373 -29.78 -28.80 -31.97
C ILE A 373 -29.38 -27.78 -30.91
N ASP A 374 -30.20 -27.62 -29.88
CA ASP A 374 -29.94 -26.69 -28.78
C ASP A 374 -28.75 -27.14 -27.93
N LEU A 375 -28.56 -28.46 -27.74
CA LEU A 375 -27.38 -28.99 -27.06
C LEU A 375 -26.09 -28.63 -27.83
N ARG A 376 -26.10 -28.76 -29.16
CA ARG A 376 -24.95 -28.38 -29.99
C ARG A 376 -24.69 -26.89 -29.93
N ARG A 377 -25.73 -26.05 -30.03
CA ARG A 377 -25.63 -24.60 -29.85
C ARG A 377 -24.97 -24.23 -28.53
N ASP A 378 -25.42 -24.84 -27.45
CA ASP A 378 -24.87 -24.58 -26.12
C ASP A 378 -23.37 -24.93 -26.05
N ILE A 379 -23.00 -26.11 -26.55
CA ILE A 379 -21.60 -26.54 -26.57
C ILE A 379 -20.73 -25.64 -27.46
N PHE A 380 -21.23 -25.20 -28.61
CA PHE A 380 -20.50 -24.26 -29.47
C PHE A 380 -20.32 -22.90 -28.81
N VAL A 381 -21.33 -22.39 -28.10
CA VAL A 381 -21.20 -21.15 -27.32
C VAL A 381 -20.14 -21.31 -26.22
N ILE A 382 -20.09 -22.45 -25.53
CA ILE A 382 -19.04 -22.74 -24.52
C ILE A 382 -17.65 -22.68 -25.16
N ALA A 383 -17.44 -23.43 -26.25
CA ALA A 383 -16.17 -23.47 -26.97
C ALA A 383 -15.74 -22.09 -27.50
N GLN A 384 -16.71 -21.30 -28.00
CA GLN A 384 -16.47 -19.95 -28.48
C GLN A 384 -16.08 -18.99 -27.33
N VAL A 385 -16.76 -19.05 -26.18
CA VAL A 385 -16.41 -18.25 -25.00
C VAL A 385 -15.00 -18.58 -24.52
N ILE A 386 -14.61 -19.85 -24.50
CA ILE A 386 -13.25 -20.27 -24.14
C ILE A 386 -12.23 -19.70 -25.13
N LYS A 387 -12.49 -19.83 -26.44
CA LYS A 387 -11.61 -19.29 -27.48
C LYS A 387 -11.40 -17.78 -27.35
N ASP A 388 -12.47 -17.05 -27.05
CA ASP A 388 -12.45 -15.58 -27.04
C ASP A 388 -11.94 -14.98 -25.73
N PHE A 389 -12.15 -15.66 -24.59
CA PHE A 389 -11.93 -15.07 -23.26
C PHE A 389 -10.93 -15.81 -22.38
N TYR A 390 -10.48 -17.02 -22.73
CA TYR A 390 -9.47 -17.71 -21.92
C TYR A 390 -8.13 -16.94 -21.94
N PRO A 391 -7.57 -16.55 -20.78
CA PRO A 391 -6.32 -15.80 -20.76
C PRO A 391 -5.11 -16.63 -21.20
N GLY A 392 -4.35 -16.11 -22.17
CA GLY A 392 -3.07 -16.70 -22.57
C GLY A 392 -3.22 -18.04 -23.28
N LYS A 393 -2.28 -18.97 -23.02
CA LYS A 393 -2.30 -20.30 -23.65
C LYS A 393 -3.22 -21.23 -22.87
N ILE A 394 -4.19 -21.82 -23.56
CA ILE A 394 -5.09 -22.84 -23.01
C ILE A 394 -4.28 -24.11 -22.74
N ILE A 395 -4.38 -24.64 -21.52
CA ILE A 395 -3.70 -25.88 -21.13
C ILE A 395 -4.40 -27.10 -21.73
N GLU A 396 -3.67 -28.20 -21.87
CA GLU A 396 -4.15 -29.41 -22.54
C GLU A 396 -5.38 -30.03 -21.85
N ASP A 397 -5.45 -30.01 -20.51
CA ASP A 397 -6.60 -30.54 -19.77
C ASP A 397 -7.89 -29.76 -20.08
N THR A 398 -7.82 -28.43 -20.07
CA THR A 398 -8.91 -27.53 -20.46
C THR A 398 -9.34 -27.77 -21.91
N LEU A 399 -8.38 -27.90 -22.83
CA LEU A 399 -8.65 -28.21 -24.23
C LEU A 399 -9.33 -29.58 -24.37
N ARG A 400 -8.87 -30.59 -23.64
CA ARG A 400 -9.44 -31.93 -23.66
C ARG A 400 -10.90 -31.94 -23.19
N LYS A 401 -11.24 -31.19 -22.13
CA LYS A 401 -12.65 -31.02 -21.70
C LYS A 401 -13.50 -30.33 -22.78
N CYS A 402 -12.95 -29.30 -23.43
CA CYS A 402 -13.63 -28.61 -24.53
C CYS A 402 -13.85 -29.55 -25.73
N TRP A 403 -12.83 -30.31 -26.13
CA TRP A 403 -12.93 -31.30 -27.21
C TRP A 403 -13.89 -32.43 -26.87
N PHE A 404 -13.99 -32.84 -25.60
CA PHE A 404 -14.97 -33.82 -25.17
C PHE A 404 -16.41 -33.30 -25.39
N LEU A 405 -16.70 -32.07 -24.97
CA LEU A 405 -17.99 -31.43 -25.24
C LEU A 405 -18.27 -31.35 -26.75
N LEU A 406 -17.31 -30.89 -27.56
CA LEU A 406 -17.46 -30.85 -29.01
C LEU A 406 -17.67 -32.25 -29.62
N TYR A 407 -17.13 -33.30 -29.02
CA TYR A 407 -17.35 -34.68 -29.45
C TYR A 407 -18.78 -35.13 -29.17
N ILE A 408 -19.34 -34.78 -28.01
CA ILE A 408 -20.77 -34.95 -27.72
C ILE A 408 -21.61 -34.21 -28.77
N ALA A 409 -21.27 -32.97 -29.10
CA ALA A 409 -21.98 -32.20 -30.14
C ALA A 409 -21.89 -32.88 -31.53
N ALA A 410 -20.72 -33.41 -31.91
CA ALA A 410 -20.55 -34.12 -33.17
C ALA A 410 -21.39 -35.40 -33.22
N VAL A 411 -21.43 -36.16 -32.12
CA VAL A 411 -22.26 -37.36 -31.99
C VAL A 411 -23.74 -37.03 -31.93
N ALA A 412 -24.13 -35.91 -31.34
CA ALA A 412 -25.52 -35.48 -31.35
C ALA A 412 -26.01 -35.13 -32.77
N GLY A 413 -25.16 -34.55 -33.62
CA GLY A 413 -25.59 -34.02 -34.93
C GLY A 413 -25.36 -34.93 -36.16
N ALA A 414 -24.43 -35.88 -36.12
CA ALA A 414 -24.06 -36.66 -37.30
C ALA A 414 -25.17 -37.60 -37.84
N ASP A 415 -25.04 -38.13 -39.04
CA ASP A 415 -25.92 -39.22 -39.48
C ASP A 415 -25.48 -40.59 -38.91
N GLU A 416 -26.42 -41.53 -38.75
CA GLU A 416 -26.11 -42.88 -38.23
C GLU A 416 -25.02 -43.60 -39.04
N GLU A 417 -24.98 -43.40 -40.36
CA GLU A 417 -23.96 -43.99 -41.22
C GLU A 417 -22.55 -43.48 -40.92
N LEU A 418 -22.44 -42.20 -40.52
CA LEU A 418 -21.16 -41.58 -40.15
C LEU A 418 -20.67 -42.09 -38.80
N LEU A 419 -21.57 -42.29 -37.85
CA LEU A 419 -21.23 -42.84 -36.53
C LEU A 419 -20.71 -44.28 -36.62
N LYS A 420 -21.27 -45.10 -37.51
CA LYS A 420 -20.81 -46.48 -37.73
C LYS A 420 -19.45 -46.57 -38.44
N ASN A 421 -19.01 -45.50 -39.10
CA ASN A 421 -17.84 -45.50 -39.97
C ASN A 421 -16.87 -44.34 -39.70
N VAL A 422 -16.63 -44.03 -38.42
CA VAL A 422 -15.68 -42.97 -38.03
C VAL A 422 -14.26 -43.37 -38.42
N LYS A 423 -13.54 -42.44 -39.07
CA LYS A 423 -12.13 -42.60 -39.42
C LYS A 423 -11.33 -41.49 -38.78
N HIS A 424 -10.30 -41.85 -38.02
CA HIS A 424 -9.42 -40.88 -37.38
C HIS A 424 -8.74 -39.95 -38.38
N MET A 425 -8.69 -38.67 -38.05
CA MET A 425 -8.06 -37.63 -38.86
C MET A 425 -7.24 -36.71 -37.96
N ASN A 426 -6.06 -36.30 -38.40
CA ASN A 426 -5.26 -35.32 -37.68
C ASN A 426 -5.95 -33.94 -37.71
N SER A 427 -5.87 -33.21 -36.59
CA SER A 427 -6.32 -31.82 -36.53
C SER A 427 -5.30 -30.88 -37.19
N GLN A 428 -5.78 -29.71 -37.62
CA GLN A 428 -4.94 -28.65 -38.18
C GLN A 428 -4.32 -27.78 -37.09
N THR A 429 -5.04 -27.64 -35.97
CA THR A 429 -4.64 -26.84 -34.81
C THR A 429 -5.00 -27.59 -33.53
N ASP A 430 -4.43 -27.14 -32.41
CA ASP A 430 -4.81 -27.56 -31.06
C ASP A 430 -5.63 -26.46 -30.34
N GLU A 431 -6.39 -25.69 -31.10
CA GLU A 431 -7.34 -24.71 -30.56
C GLU A 431 -8.68 -25.37 -30.20
N PRO A 432 -9.59 -24.69 -29.46
CA PRO A 432 -10.88 -25.27 -29.04
C PRO A 432 -11.64 -25.98 -30.17
N PHE A 433 -11.73 -25.37 -31.36
CA PHE A 433 -12.46 -25.97 -32.50
C PHE A 433 -11.62 -26.88 -33.42
N LEU A 434 -10.33 -27.11 -33.17
CA LEU A 434 -9.47 -27.97 -34.01
C LEU A 434 -9.46 -27.62 -35.52
N GLY A 435 -9.74 -26.35 -35.86
CA GLY A 435 -9.90 -25.88 -37.24
C GLY A 435 -11.15 -26.45 -37.95
N LEU A 436 -12.18 -26.84 -37.20
CA LEU A 436 -13.49 -27.25 -37.72
C LEU A 436 -14.34 -26.01 -38.01
N GLU A 437 -14.91 -25.95 -39.20
CA GLU A 437 -15.91 -24.95 -39.56
C GLU A 437 -17.28 -25.37 -39.01
N HIS A 438 -18.03 -24.40 -38.50
CA HIS A 438 -19.36 -24.59 -37.91
C HIS A 438 -20.20 -23.32 -38.08
N ASP A 439 -21.52 -23.48 -38.07
CA ASP A 439 -22.45 -22.36 -37.86
C ASP A 439 -22.86 -22.29 -36.37
N ASP A 440 -23.99 -21.67 -36.06
CA ASP A 440 -24.47 -21.58 -34.68
C ASP A 440 -24.87 -22.94 -34.09
N LYS A 441 -25.20 -23.93 -34.91
CA LYS A 441 -25.90 -25.17 -34.49
C LYS A 441 -25.31 -26.47 -35.04
N ASP A 442 -24.54 -26.41 -36.13
CA ASP A 442 -24.01 -27.58 -36.83
C ASP A 442 -22.55 -27.40 -37.26
N PHE A 443 -21.80 -28.51 -37.29
CA PHE A 443 -20.53 -28.56 -37.99
C PHE A 443 -20.77 -28.54 -39.51
N ALA A 444 -19.92 -27.83 -40.25
CA ALA A 444 -19.99 -27.79 -41.71
C ALA A 444 -19.69 -29.18 -42.34
N ASP A 445 -18.84 -29.98 -41.69
CA ASP A 445 -18.54 -31.36 -42.07
C ASP A 445 -18.43 -32.25 -40.82
N TYR A 446 -19.51 -33.01 -40.54
CA TYR A 446 -19.58 -33.95 -39.43
C TYR A 446 -18.60 -35.12 -39.55
N LYS A 447 -18.24 -35.55 -40.77
CA LYS A 447 -17.25 -36.63 -40.97
C LYS A 447 -15.88 -36.14 -40.54
N LEU A 448 -15.54 -34.91 -40.90
CA LEU A 448 -14.29 -34.27 -40.48
C LEU A 448 -14.27 -34.01 -38.97
N ALA A 449 -15.39 -33.54 -38.40
CA ALA A 449 -15.53 -33.31 -36.96
C ALA A 449 -15.32 -34.59 -36.16
N LEU A 450 -16.07 -35.66 -36.46
CA LEU A 450 -15.92 -36.96 -35.81
C LEU A 450 -14.51 -37.52 -35.99
N GLY A 451 -13.91 -37.38 -37.18
CA GLY A 451 -12.56 -37.88 -37.43
C GLY A 451 -11.49 -37.17 -36.60
N ARG A 452 -11.56 -35.84 -36.47
CA ARG A 452 -10.60 -35.06 -35.68
C ARG A 452 -10.80 -35.19 -34.18
N LEU A 453 -12.05 -35.19 -33.73
CA LEU A 453 -12.38 -35.31 -32.31
C LEU A 453 -12.10 -36.73 -31.79
N SER A 454 -12.43 -37.78 -32.56
CA SER A 454 -12.09 -39.16 -32.18
C SER A 454 -10.58 -39.39 -32.04
N MET A 455 -9.76 -38.73 -32.86
CA MET A 455 -8.29 -38.81 -32.75
C MET A 455 -7.77 -38.26 -31.41
N LYS A 456 -8.46 -37.28 -30.79
CA LYS A 456 -8.08 -36.75 -29.47
C LYS A 456 -8.41 -37.70 -28.31
N PHE A 457 -9.21 -38.74 -28.58
CA PHE A 457 -9.64 -39.75 -27.61
C PHE A 457 -9.40 -41.17 -28.18
N GLU A 458 -8.30 -41.35 -28.93
CA GLU A 458 -7.97 -42.63 -29.60
C GLU A 458 -7.89 -43.78 -28.60
N SER A 459 -7.31 -43.53 -27.42
CA SER A 459 -7.22 -44.50 -26.32
C SER A 459 -8.57 -44.94 -25.74
N GLU A 460 -9.60 -44.11 -25.88
CA GLU A 460 -10.94 -44.33 -25.35
C GLU A 460 -11.94 -44.75 -26.45
N PHE A 461 -11.47 -44.97 -27.69
CA PHE A 461 -12.35 -45.22 -28.83
C PHE A 461 -13.15 -46.52 -28.71
N GLU A 462 -12.70 -47.49 -27.92
CA GLU A 462 -13.46 -48.71 -27.60
C GLU A 462 -14.82 -48.39 -26.94
N ALA A 463 -14.95 -47.28 -26.21
CA ALA A 463 -16.18 -46.84 -25.58
C ALA A 463 -17.07 -45.99 -26.50
N PHE A 464 -16.66 -45.72 -27.74
CA PHE A 464 -17.34 -44.79 -28.64
C PHE A 464 -18.75 -45.24 -29.02
N GLU A 465 -18.95 -46.54 -29.26
CA GLU A 465 -20.28 -47.10 -29.59
C GLU A 465 -21.25 -46.88 -28.43
N ALA A 466 -20.81 -47.19 -27.20
CA ALA A 466 -21.61 -46.94 -25.99
C ALA A 466 -21.93 -45.45 -25.79
N MET A 467 -20.99 -44.55 -26.11
CA MET A 467 -21.23 -43.11 -26.05
C MET A 467 -22.30 -42.68 -27.07
N CYS A 468 -22.25 -43.20 -28.30
CA CYS A 468 -23.25 -42.93 -29.32
C CYS A 468 -24.65 -43.38 -28.89
N ASP A 469 -24.75 -44.61 -28.39
CA ASP A 469 -26.00 -45.20 -27.91
C ASP A 469 -26.58 -44.41 -26.73
N PHE A 470 -25.72 -43.98 -25.81
CA PHE A 470 -26.13 -43.19 -24.66
C PHE A 470 -26.68 -41.82 -25.08
N ILE A 471 -25.88 -41.02 -25.81
CA ILE A 471 -26.26 -39.66 -26.22
C ILE A 471 -27.55 -39.69 -27.07
N ARG A 472 -27.71 -40.72 -27.92
CA ARG A 472 -28.87 -40.83 -28.82
C ARG A 472 -30.04 -41.61 -28.25
N LYS A 473 -30.02 -42.00 -26.98
CA LYS A 473 -31.10 -42.78 -26.36
C LYS A 473 -32.47 -42.09 -26.50
N GLY A 474 -32.53 -40.77 -26.31
CA GLY A 474 -33.75 -39.97 -26.46
C GLY A 474 -34.09 -39.55 -27.90
N TYR A 475 -33.19 -39.77 -28.86
CA TYR A 475 -33.21 -39.14 -30.18
C TYR A 475 -34.38 -39.61 -31.08
N ASN A 476 -34.78 -40.86 -30.95
CA ASN A 476 -35.83 -41.47 -31.79
C ASN A 476 -37.18 -41.63 -31.06
N GLY A 477 -37.36 -40.97 -29.90
CA GLY A 477 -38.61 -41.00 -29.14
C GLY A 477 -38.98 -42.35 -28.52
N LYS A 478 -38.06 -43.32 -28.48
CA LYS A 478 -38.27 -44.57 -27.74
C LYS A 478 -37.88 -44.37 -26.28
N VAL A 479 -38.85 -43.94 -25.48
CA VAL A 479 -38.81 -44.22 -24.04
C VAL A 479 -38.85 -45.75 -23.92
N PRO A 480 -37.83 -46.42 -23.34
CA PRO A 480 -38.00 -47.82 -22.97
C PRO A 480 -39.12 -47.86 -21.93
N ASP A 481 -40.11 -48.72 -22.13
CA ASP A 481 -41.12 -49.02 -21.14
C ASP A 481 -40.45 -49.15 -19.77
N SER A 482 -40.95 -48.40 -18.80
CA SER A 482 -40.68 -48.67 -17.40
C SER A 482 -40.95 -50.15 -17.15
N ASP A 483 -39.97 -50.87 -16.59
CA ASP A 483 -40.17 -52.17 -15.97
C ASP A 483 -41.18 -52.00 -14.81
N GLU A 484 -42.46 -51.92 -15.15
CA GLU A 484 -43.57 -52.31 -14.29
C GLU A 484 -43.97 -53.72 -14.72
N GLY A 485 -43.61 -54.71 -13.91
CA GLY A 485 -44.21 -56.03 -14.00
C GLY A 485 -43.31 -57.21 -13.64
N GLU A 486 -42.99 -57.36 -12.35
CA GLU A 486 -43.12 -58.70 -11.74
C GLU A 486 -43.89 -58.58 -10.42
N ASP A 487 -45.06 -59.19 -10.44
CA ASP A 487 -46.06 -59.31 -9.39
C ASP A 487 -45.58 -60.10 -8.16
N ASP A 488 -46.08 -59.66 -7.01
CA ASP A 488 -46.61 -60.42 -5.86
C ASP A 488 -45.84 -61.63 -5.28
N LYS A 489 -45.55 -61.56 -3.97
CA LYS A 489 -46.17 -62.42 -2.93
C LYS A 489 -45.73 -62.11 -1.49
N GLU A 490 -46.78 -61.96 -0.66
CA GLU A 490 -46.90 -62.04 0.82
C GLU A 490 -46.14 -61.07 1.74
#